data_AF-A0A0J7K6T4-F1
#
_entry.id   AF-A0A0J7K6T4-F1
#
_cell.length_a   1.000
_cell.length_b   1.000
_cell.length_c   1.000
_cell.angle_alpha   90.00
_cell.angle_beta   90.00
_cell.angle_gamma   90.00
#
_symmetry.space_group_name_H-M   'P 1'
#
loop_
_entity.id
_entity.type
_entity.pdbx_description
1 polymer ?
#
loop_
_entity_poly.entity_id
_entity_poly.type
_entity_poly.pdbx_seq_one_letter_code
_entity_poly.pdbx_strand_id
1 'polypeptide(L)'
;MQLAQFDVKIAFLNGNLTKDVYMTQPKGYEDGSGRVCKLQKALYGLKQSARCWNQKFVQCLRDFNLKTSEADPCVFTSDDDGERLILAIYIDNGLVASTYERKIDEILEHLAAKIEITVTPLSLFLGMEIKRFPDGSLFASQTRYAERVIERFRMEDAHTVAIPADQHQDLSLRDPKNDEKAINAPYKEAVGSLLYLAMVTRPDIAYAVKAVNQYAKSPNKQHWNAVKRIIKYIKGTIDYGIKFKRTESNLSLVAFSDADFAGDKQTRKSTSGLVIKLGDAPIVWSSQKQRSVALSTTESEYIAATQTTKELISQ
;
A
#
# COMPACT_ATOMS: atom_id res chain seq x y z
N MET A 1 5.60 -21.05 -6.17
CA MET A 1 6.66 -20.10 -6.56
C MET A 1 7.59 -19.88 -5.38
N GLN A 2 8.87 -19.73 -5.64
CA GLN A 2 9.88 -19.25 -4.70
C GLN A 2 9.94 -17.72 -4.74
N LEU A 3 10.43 -17.11 -3.67
CA LEU A 3 10.48 -15.66 -3.50
C LEU A 3 11.84 -15.23 -2.97
N ALA A 4 12.37 -14.14 -3.48
CA ALA A 4 13.55 -13.47 -2.94
C ALA A 4 13.36 -11.96 -2.95
N GLN A 5 13.92 -11.30 -1.95
CA GLN A 5 13.95 -9.84 -1.86
C GLN A 5 15.38 -9.36 -2.08
N PHE A 6 15.53 -8.23 -2.75
CA PHE A 6 16.80 -7.54 -2.85
C PHE A 6 16.61 -6.02 -2.69
N ASP A 7 17.66 -5.35 -2.26
CA ASP A 7 17.72 -3.89 -2.17
C ASP A 7 18.83 -3.37 -3.08
N VAL A 8 18.55 -2.30 -3.82
CA VAL A 8 19.52 -1.63 -4.67
C VAL A 8 20.20 -0.51 -3.89
N LYS A 9 21.51 -0.64 -3.70
CA LYS A 9 22.28 0.42 -3.05
C LYS A 9 22.36 1.66 -3.92
N ILE A 10 22.01 2.79 -3.32
CA ILE A 10 22.13 4.12 -3.90
C ILE A 10 21.51 4.19 -5.31
N ALA A 11 20.28 3.70 -5.46
CA ALA A 11 19.59 3.49 -6.74
C ALA A 11 19.81 4.60 -7.78
N PHE A 12 19.68 5.88 -7.39
CA PHE A 12 19.84 6.98 -8.34
C PHE A 12 21.26 7.14 -8.88
N LEU A 13 22.30 6.86 -8.09
CA LEU A 13 23.69 6.96 -8.56
C LEU A 13 24.05 5.90 -9.61
N ASN A 14 23.24 4.85 -9.76
CA ASN A 14 23.39 3.90 -10.85
C ASN A 14 22.88 4.48 -12.19
N GLY A 15 22.04 5.51 -12.15
CA GLY A 15 21.50 6.20 -13.32
C GLY A 15 22.54 7.06 -14.04
N ASN A 16 22.58 6.94 -15.38
CA ASN A 16 23.43 7.77 -16.22
C ASN A 16 22.72 9.07 -16.61
N LEU A 17 23.40 10.21 -16.46
CA LEU A 17 22.90 11.49 -16.95
C LEU A 17 23.08 11.58 -18.46
N THR A 18 22.03 12.02 -19.16
CA THR A 18 22.07 12.26 -20.62
C THR A 18 22.38 13.71 -20.98
N LYS A 19 22.38 14.61 -19.99
CA LYS A 19 22.67 16.03 -20.14
C LYS A 19 23.70 16.43 -19.09
N ASP A 20 24.52 17.40 -19.46
CA ASP A 20 25.46 18.01 -18.53
C ASP A 20 24.69 18.74 -17.43
N VAL A 21 24.98 18.36 -16.18
CA VAL A 21 24.48 19.02 -14.99
C VAL A 21 25.65 19.38 -14.12
N TYR A 22 25.64 20.63 -13.66
CA TYR A 22 26.67 21.17 -12.79
C TYR A 22 26.05 21.50 -11.43
N MET A 23 26.80 21.31 -10.36
CA MET A 23 26.43 21.75 -9.02
C MET A 23 27.55 22.60 -8.43
N THR A 24 27.20 23.50 -7.51
CA THR A 24 28.19 24.15 -6.66
C THR A 24 28.97 23.10 -5.87
N GLN A 25 30.22 23.41 -5.53
CA GLN A 25 31.01 22.51 -4.67
C GLN A 25 30.23 22.23 -3.38
N PRO A 26 30.17 20.97 -2.94
CA PRO A 26 29.48 20.63 -1.70
C PRO A 26 30.22 21.23 -0.51
N LYS A 27 29.47 21.54 0.55
CA LYS A 27 30.01 22.12 1.78
C LYS A 27 31.22 21.31 2.30
N GLY A 28 32.33 21.99 2.55
CA GLY A 28 33.59 21.37 3.01
C GLY A 28 34.53 20.91 1.89
N TYR A 29 34.11 20.95 0.63
CA TYR A 29 34.97 20.74 -0.55
C TYR A 29 35.23 22.05 -1.32
N GLU A 30 34.88 23.17 -0.69
CA GLU A 30 35.09 24.51 -1.23
C GLU A 30 36.58 24.84 -1.24
N ASP A 31 37.16 25.07 -2.41
CA ASP A 31 38.59 25.36 -2.58
C ASP A 31 38.88 26.84 -2.88
N GLY A 32 37.86 27.70 -2.77
CA GLY A 32 37.96 29.14 -3.07
C GLY A 32 38.10 29.48 -4.55
N SER A 33 38.12 28.49 -5.45
CA SER A 33 38.33 28.73 -6.89
C SER A 33 37.09 29.19 -7.65
N GLY A 34 35.90 29.11 -7.04
CA GLY A 34 34.62 29.37 -7.71
C GLY A 34 34.23 28.32 -8.77
N ARG A 35 34.97 27.20 -8.86
CA ARG A 35 34.65 26.10 -9.79
C ARG A 35 33.34 25.39 -9.38
N VAL A 36 32.73 24.74 -10.36
CA VAL A 36 31.54 23.91 -10.18
C VAL A 36 31.83 22.44 -10.53
N CYS A 37 31.14 21.51 -9.88
CA CYS A 37 31.27 20.08 -10.11
C CYS A 37 30.35 19.65 -11.26
N LYS A 38 30.91 19.00 -12.29
CA LYS A 38 30.10 18.31 -13.31
C LYS A 38 29.68 16.94 -12.79
N LEU A 39 28.37 16.71 -12.71
CA LEU A 39 27.82 15.44 -12.26
C LEU A 39 28.00 14.35 -13.33
N GLN A 40 28.63 13.24 -12.94
CA GLN A 40 28.81 12.06 -13.80
C GLN A 40 27.62 11.10 -13.73
N LYS A 41 26.92 11.09 -12.59
CA LYS A 41 25.79 10.20 -12.28
C LYS A 41 24.62 11.00 -11.75
N ALA A 42 23.43 10.40 -11.79
CA ALA A 42 22.22 11.01 -11.28
C ALA A 42 22.23 11.08 -9.75
N LEU A 43 22.35 12.29 -9.20
CA LEU A 43 22.32 12.53 -7.75
C LEU A 43 20.90 12.62 -7.20
N TYR A 44 20.68 12.31 -5.92
CA TYR A 44 19.41 12.63 -5.25
C TYR A 44 19.08 14.13 -5.36
N GLY A 45 17.80 14.45 -5.57
CA GLY A 45 17.31 15.81 -5.70
C GLY A 45 17.27 16.36 -7.13
N LEU A 46 17.90 15.71 -8.13
CA LEU A 46 17.70 16.13 -9.52
C LEU A 46 16.35 15.64 -10.05
N LYS A 47 15.66 16.49 -10.81
CA LYS A 47 14.37 16.18 -11.45
C LYS A 47 14.41 14.92 -12.33
N GLN A 48 15.55 14.60 -12.94
CA GLN A 48 15.71 13.46 -13.85
C GLN A 48 16.23 12.18 -13.19
N SER A 49 16.61 12.20 -11.91
CA SER A 49 17.33 11.07 -11.31
C SER A 49 16.54 9.78 -11.29
N ALA A 50 15.26 9.85 -10.89
CA ALA A 50 14.37 8.69 -10.91
C ALA A 50 14.21 8.11 -12.32
N ARG A 51 14.13 8.97 -13.36
CA ARG A 51 14.02 8.54 -14.76
C ARG A 51 15.30 7.86 -15.25
N CYS A 52 16.47 8.46 -14.98
CA CYS A 52 17.76 7.90 -15.35
C CYS A 52 17.99 6.52 -14.69
N TRP A 53 17.59 6.39 -13.42
CA TRP A 53 17.61 5.12 -12.71
C TRP A 53 16.68 4.09 -13.36
N ASN A 54 15.40 4.44 -13.55
CA ASN A 54 14.42 3.55 -14.15
C ASN A 54 14.87 3.07 -15.55
N GLN A 55 15.39 3.96 -16.39
CA GLN A 55 15.92 3.60 -17.72
C GLN A 55 17.06 2.58 -17.63
N LYS A 56 18.01 2.78 -16.70
CA LYS A 56 19.12 1.86 -16.48
C LYS A 56 18.63 0.50 -15.99
N PHE A 57 17.72 0.49 -15.01
CA PHE A 57 17.18 -0.74 -14.44
C PHE A 57 16.36 -1.54 -15.44
N VAL A 58 15.43 -0.89 -16.15
CA VAL A 58 14.64 -1.49 -17.22
C VAL A 58 15.54 -2.10 -18.30
N GLN A 59 16.62 -1.42 -18.67
CA GLN A 59 17.57 -1.98 -19.64
C GLN A 59 18.25 -3.25 -19.11
N CYS A 60 18.70 -3.26 -17.85
CA CYS A 60 19.28 -4.47 -17.24
C CYS A 60 18.30 -5.64 -17.26
N LEU A 61 17.01 -5.41 -16.99
CA LEU A 61 15.97 -6.43 -17.04
C LEU A 61 15.67 -6.92 -18.46
N ARG A 62 15.62 -6.01 -19.44
CA ARG A 62 15.43 -6.37 -20.86
C ARG A 62 16.58 -7.21 -21.39
N ASP A 63 17.81 -6.95 -20.96
CA ASP A 63 18.98 -7.77 -21.30
C ASP A 63 18.86 -9.20 -20.75
N PHE A 64 17.97 -9.45 -19.78
CA PHE A 64 17.62 -10.76 -19.24
C PHE A 64 16.25 -11.25 -19.75
N ASN A 65 15.74 -10.68 -20.85
CA ASN A 65 14.44 -11.02 -21.47
C ASN A 65 13.18 -10.74 -20.63
N LEU A 66 13.29 -9.98 -19.53
CA LEU A 66 12.09 -9.52 -18.83
C LEU A 66 11.41 -8.39 -19.61
N LYS A 67 10.09 -8.47 -19.68
CA LYS A 67 9.22 -7.45 -20.28
C LYS A 67 8.43 -6.75 -19.19
N THR A 68 8.20 -5.45 -19.38
CA THR A 68 7.31 -4.69 -18.49
C THR A 68 5.88 -5.20 -18.63
N SER A 69 5.19 -5.37 -17.50
CA SER A 69 3.78 -5.72 -17.45
C SER A 69 2.92 -4.59 -18.01
N GLU A 70 1.86 -4.91 -18.73
CA GLU A 70 0.89 -3.93 -19.21
C GLU A 70 0.09 -3.30 -18.05
N ALA A 71 -0.14 -4.08 -16.99
CA ALA A 71 -0.93 -3.66 -15.83
C ALA A 71 -0.16 -2.77 -14.83
N ASP A 72 1.16 -2.95 -14.72
CA ASP A 72 2.00 -2.14 -13.80
C ASP A 72 3.42 -1.96 -14.37
N PRO A 73 3.84 -0.71 -14.67
CA PRO A 73 5.19 -0.39 -15.16
C PRO A 73 6.35 -0.76 -14.22
N CYS A 74 6.05 -1.04 -12.95
CA CYS A 74 7.01 -1.47 -11.93
C CYS A 74 7.11 -3.00 -11.81
N VAL A 75 6.26 -3.74 -12.54
CA VAL A 75 6.26 -5.20 -12.58
C VAL A 75 6.79 -5.66 -13.93
N PHE A 76 7.65 -6.66 -13.90
CA PHE A 76 8.30 -7.24 -15.06
C PHE A 76 8.12 -8.75 -15.05
N THR A 77 7.91 -9.34 -16.21
CA THR A 77 7.65 -10.77 -16.34
C THR A 77 8.48 -11.38 -17.46
N SER A 78 8.85 -12.64 -17.29
CA SER A 78 9.29 -13.53 -18.36
C SER A 78 8.64 -14.89 -18.18
N ASP A 79 8.45 -15.61 -19.28
CA ASP A 79 7.94 -16.97 -19.30
C ASP A 79 8.66 -17.71 -20.43
N ASP A 80 9.66 -18.50 -20.04
CA ASP A 80 10.46 -19.32 -20.94
C ASP A 80 10.09 -20.79 -20.69
N ASP A 81 9.32 -21.40 -21.59
CA ASP A 81 8.91 -22.81 -21.49
C ASP A 81 8.27 -23.22 -20.13
N GLY A 82 7.48 -22.31 -19.52
CA GLY A 82 6.83 -22.53 -18.23
C GLY A 82 7.68 -22.14 -17.01
N GLU A 83 8.91 -21.67 -17.21
CA GLU A 83 9.75 -21.06 -16.19
C GLU A 83 9.34 -19.60 -15.96
N ARG A 84 8.19 -19.41 -15.31
CA ARG A 84 7.65 -18.07 -15.04
C ARG A 84 8.47 -17.33 -13.99
N LEU A 85 8.91 -16.13 -14.33
CA LEU A 85 9.60 -15.17 -13.46
C LEU A 85 8.82 -13.86 -13.42
N ILE A 86 8.66 -13.31 -12.22
CA ILE A 86 7.99 -12.04 -11.97
C ILE A 86 8.91 -11.22 -11.07
N LEU A 87 9.24 -10.00 -11.48
CA LEU A 87 10.03 -9.08 -10.69
C LEU A 87 9.24 -7.79 -10.50
N ALA A 88 8.99 -7.41 -9.26
CA ALA A 88 8.45 -6.11 -8.89
C ALA A 88 9.55 -5.24 -8.29
N ILE A 89 9.62 -3.96 -8.67
CA ILE A 89 10.55 -3.01 -8.06
C ILE A 89 9.85 -1.71 -7.65
N TYR A 90 10.15 -1.24 -6.46
CA TYR A 90 9.76 0.08 -6.00
C TYR A 90 11.01 0.87 -5.62
N ILE A 91 11.44 1.74 -6.54
CA ILE A 91 12.69 2.51 -6.46
C ILE A 91 13.92 1.61 -6.26
N ASP A 92 14.26 1.28 -5.03
CA ASP A 92 15.39 0.48 -4.58
C ASP A 92 14.98 -0.90 -4.06
N ASN A 93 13.73 -1.08 -3.62
CA ASN A 93 13.23 -2.33 -3.06
C ASN A 93 12.71 -3.26 -4.16
N GLY A 94 13.37 -4.40 -4.36
CA GLY A 94 13.02 -5.41 -5.35
C GLY A 94 12.46 -6.68 -4.73
N LEU A 95 11.47 -7.28 -5.39
CA LEU A 95 10.88 -8.57 -5.05
C LEU A 95 10.85 -9.44 -6.32
N VAL A 96 11.40 -10.64 -6.23
CA VAL A 96 11.42 -11.62 -7.32
C VAL A 96 10.60 -12.83 -6.91
N ALA A 97 9.74 -13.29 -7.80
CA ALA A 97 8.98 -14.53 -7.69
C ALA A 97 9.25 -15.40 -8.91
N SER A 98 9.54 -16.68 -8.71
CA SER A 98 9.80 -17.62 -9.80
C SER A 98 9.16 -18.98 -9.54
N THR A 99 8.86 -19.74 -10.58
CA THR A 99 8.54 -21.18 -10.42
C THR A 99 9.74 -21.96 -9.88
N TYR A 100 10.96 -21.63 -10.33
CA TYR A 100 12.20 -22.30 -9.95
C TYR A 100 13.20 -21.36 -9.27
N GLU A 101 13.85 -21.84 -8.21
CA GLU A 101 14.85 -21.09 -7.44
C GLU A 101 16.06 -20.70 -8.29
N ARG A 102 16.55 -21.61 -9.15
CA ARG A 102 17.60 -21.35 -10.14
C ARG A 102 17.40 -20.04 -10.90
N LYS A 103 16.18 -19.79 -11.39
CA LYS A 103 15.86 -18.59 -12.17
C LYS A 103 15.92 -17.31 -11.33
N ILE A 104 15.67 -17.41 -10.03
CA ILE A 104 15.87 -16.30 -9.09
C ILE A 104 17.37 -16.01 -8.96
N ASP A 105 18.19 -17.05 -8.76
CA ASP A 105 19.64 -16.89 -8.62
C ASP A 105 20.24 -16.26 -9.89
N GLU A 106 19.86 -16.75 -11.08
CA GLU A 106 20.36 -16.22 -12.36
C GLU A 106 20.04 -14.73 -12.56
N ILE A 107 18.81 -14.28 -12.27
CA ILE A 107 18.47 -12.85 -12.40
C ILE A 107 19.19 -12.01 -11.33
N LEU A 108 19.34 -12.53 -10.11
CA LEU A 108 20.05 -11.81 -9.05
C LEU A 108 21.55 -11.68 -9.37
N GLU A 109 22.18 -12.72 -9.90
CA GLU A 109 23.57 -12.67 -10.39
C GLU A 109 23.73 -11.69 -11.55
N HIS A 110 22.81 -11.72 -12.52
CA HIS A 110 22.81 -10.77 -13.64
C HIS A 110 22.63 -9.31 -13.19
N LEU A 111 21.78 -9.07 -12.20
CA LEU A 111 21.61 -7.75 -11.59
C LEU A 111 22.88 -7.34 -10.82
N ALA A 112 23.42 -8.22 -9.99
CA ALA A 112 24.63 -7.98 -9.19
C ALA A 112 25.87 -7.67 -10.05
N ALA A 113 25.95 -8.25 -11.25
CA ALA A 113 27.03 -7.96 -12.21
C ALA A 113 26.98 -6.52 -12.77
N LYS A 114 25.82 -5.86 -12.71
CA LYS A 114 25.59 -4.53 -13.33
C LYS A 114 25.29 -3.43 -12.32
N ILE A 115 24.79 -3.78 -11.15
CA ILE A 115 24.24 -2.88 -10.13
C ILE A 115 24.57 -3.48 -8.75
N GLU A 116 24.97 -2.63 -7.80
CA GLU A 116 25.21 -3.09 -6.43
C GLU A 116 23.87 -3.39 -5.75
N ILE A 117 23.60 -4.68 -5.52
CA ILE A 117 22.40 -5.16 -4.82
C ILE A 117 22.76 -5.92 -3.55
N THR A 118 21.84 -5.92 -2.58
CA THR A 118 21.92 -6.76 -1.38
C THR A 118 20.70 -7.67 -1.34
N VAL A 119 20.92 -8.98 -1.37
CA VAL A 119 19.84 -9.97 -1.25
C VAL A 119 19.52 -10.18 0.23
N THR A 120 18.24 -10.14 0.58
CA THR A 120 17.78 -10.27 1.96
C THR A 120 16.62 -11.26 2.07
N PRO A 121 16.44 -11.92 3.23
CA PRO A 121 15.25 -12.73 3.46
C PRO A 121 13.98 -11.87 3.35
N LEU A 122 12.97 -12.39 2.63
CA LEU A 122 11.67 -11.75 2.50
C LEU A 122 10.96 -11.74 3.86
N SER A 123 11.07 -10.61 4.55
CA SER A 123 10.49 -10.40 5.88
C SER A 123 9.73 -9.08 5.96
N LEU A 124 10.19 -8.05 5.22
CA LEU A 124 9.56 -6.75 5.15
C LEU A 124 9.67 -6.19 3.73
N PHE A 125 8.54 -5.93 3.08
CA PHE A 125 8.50 -5.31 1.75
C PHE A 125 7.48 -4.17 1.74
N LEU A 126 7.91 -2.94 1.43
CA LEU A 126 7.06 -1.74 1.40
C LEU A 126 6.22 -1.51 2.67
N GLY A 127 6.79 -1.84 3.82
CA GLY A 127 6.15 -1.72 5.12
C GLY A 127 5.20 -2.87 5.47
N MET A 128 5.06 -3.88 4.61
CA MET A 128 4.36 -5.14 4.90
C MET A 128 5.32 -6.16 5.46
N GLU A 129 5.01 -6.69 6.64
CA GLU A 129 5.68 -7.85 7.21
C GLU A 129 5.14 -9.11 6.54
N ILE A 130 6.02 -9.84 5.85
CA ILE A 130 5.68 -11.04 5.10
C ILE A 130 6.26 -12.24 5.84
N LYS A 131 5.39 -13.17 6.22
CA LYS A 131 5.76 -14.46 6.82
C LYS A 131 5.41 -15.57 5.85
N ARG A 132 6.35 -16.47 5.60
CA ARG A 132 6.13 -17.71 4.84
C ARG A 132 6.00 -18.87 5.80
N PHE A 133 4.95 -19.66 5.65
CA PHE A 133 4.71 -20.85 6.46
C PHE A 133 5.23 -22.12 5.77
N PRO A 134 5.48 -23.21 6.52
CA PRO A 134 5.95 -24.48 5.96
C PRO A 134 4.97 -25.11 4.94
N ASP A 135 3.67 -24.83 5.06
CA ASP A 135 2.64 -25.25 4.09
C ASP A 135 2.70 -24.49 2.76
N GLY A 136 3.63 -23.52 2.64
CA GLY A 136 3.80 -22.66 1.47
C GLY A 136 2.85 -21.47 1.44
N SER A 137 1.99 -21.27 2.44
CA SER A 137 1.17 -20.08 2.56
C SER A 137 1.99 -18.85 2.96
N LEU A 138 1.53 -17.69 2.54
CA LEU A 138 2.10 -16.40 2.90
C LEU A 138 1.14 -15.63 3.80
N PHE A 139 1.68 -14.83 4.71
CA PHE A 139 0.92 -13.94 5.55
C PHE A 139 1.51 -12.54 5.51
N ALA A 140 0.73 -11.59 5.02
CA ALA A 140 1.08 -10.18 4.96
C ALA A 140 0.39 -9.42 6.10
N SER A 141 1.17 -8.71 6.90
CA SER A 141 0.69 -7.98 8.07
C SER A 141 1.45 -6.68 8.27
N GLN A 142 0.99 -5.85 9.20
CA GLN A 142 1.64 -4.59 9.58
C GLN A 142 1.70 -4.45 11.11
N THR A 143 1.97 -5.56 11.81
CA THR A 143 1.98 -5.65 13.28
C THR A 143 2.86 -4.57 13.92
N ARG A 144 4.11 -4.44 13.48
CA ARG A 144 5.05 -3.40 13.99
C ARG A 144 4.55 -1.98 13.73
N TYR A 145 3.87 -1.76 12.60
CA TYR A 145 3.30 -0.45 12.32
C TYR A 145 2.09 -0.18 13.22
N ALA A 146 1.23 -1.17 13.41
CA ALA A 146 0.08 -1.07 14.29
C ALA A 146 0.49 -0.81 15.75
N GLU A 147 1.54 -1.46 16.25
CA GLU A 147 2.14 -1.18 17.57
C GLU A 147 2.58 0.28 17.69
N ARG A 148 3.35 0.79 16.70
CA ARG A 148 3.76 2.20 16.67
C ARG A 148 2.57 3.17 16.60
N VAL A 149 1.47 2.79 15.94
CA VAL A 149 0.24 3.61 15.94
C VAL A 149 -0.37 3.66 17.33
N ILE A 150 -0.44 2.53 18.04
CA ILE A 150 -0.95 2.47 19.42
C ILE A 150 -0.10 3.35 20.35
N GLU A 151 1.23 3.22 20.27
CA GLU A 151 2.19 4.02 21.06
C GLU A 151 2.08 5.52 20.75
N ARG A 152 2.06 5.88 19.46
CA ARG A 152 1.99 7.28 19.01
C ARG A 152 0.77 8.02 19.57
N PHE A 153 -0.35 7.33 19.72
CA PHE A 153 -1.58 7.92 20.27
C PHE A 153 -1.82 7.63 21.75
N ARG A 154 -0.82 7.08 22.46
CA ARG A 154 -0.86 6.78 23.90
C ARG A 154 -2.01 5.86 24.30
N MET A 155 -2.18 4.77 23.55
CA MET A 155 -3.30 3.82 23.69
C MET A 155 -2.84 2.43 24.17
N GLU A 156 -1.62 2.30 24.67
CA GLU A 156 -1.00 1.07 25.15
C GLU A 156 -1.78 0.46 26.31
N ASP A 157 -2.31 1.28 27.22
CA ASP A 157 -3.11 0.84 28.37
C ASP A 157 -4.63 0.79 28.10
N ALA A 158 -5.05 1.16 26.88
CA ALA A 158 -6.47 1.20 26.55
C ALA A 158 -7.10 -0.19 26.49
N HIS A 159 -8.31 -0.36 27.03
CA HIS A 159 -9.07 -1.61 26.85
C HIS A 159 -9.37 -1.88 25.37
N THR A 160 -9.35 -3.14 24.97
CA THR A 160 -9.67 -3.58 23.62
C THR A 160 -11.18 -3.61 23.38
N VAL A 161 -11.60 -3.62 22.12
CA VAL A 161 -13.01 -3.75 21.72
C VAL A 161 -13.13 -4.75 20.57
N ALA A 162 -14.28 -5.41 20.44
CA ALA A 162 -14.49 -6.47 19.44
C ALA A 162 -14.86 -5.97 18.04
N ILE A 163 -15.35 -4.73 17.90
CA ILE A 163 -15.75 -4.15 16.60
C ILE A 163 -15.18 -2.73 16.42
N PRO A 164 -14.69 -2.37 15.22
CA PRO A 164 -14.01 -1.10 14.97
C PRO A 164 -14.97 0.10 14.87
N ALA A 165 -16.22 -0.14 14.46
CA ALA A 165 -17.28 0.86 14.38
C ALA A 165 -18.46 0.45 15.28
N ASP A 166 -19.08 1.42 15.94
CA ASP A 166 -20.28 1.21 16.74
C ASP A 166 -21.52 1.28 15.85
N GLN A 167 -22.30 0.20 15.80
CA GLN A 167 -23.47 0.08 14.93
C GLN A 167 -24.62 1.02 15.33
N HIS A 168 -24.65 1.46 16.60
CA HIS A 168 -25.68 2.36 17.11
C HIS A 168 -25.25 3.83 17.09
N GLN A 169 -24.00 4.10 16.71
CA GLN A 169 -23.45 5.45 16.68
C GLN A 169 -23.55 6.05 15.28
N ASP A 170 -24.37 7.09 15.15
CA ASP A 170 -24.40 7.92 13.97
C ASP A 170 -23.45 9.10 14.11
N LEU A 171 -22.32 9.07 13.40
CA LEU A 171 -21.32 10.14 13.42
C LEU A 171 -21.82 11.43 12.75
N SER A 172 -22.91 11.37 11.98
CA SER A 172 -23.47 12.57 11.35
C SER A 172 -24.37 13.37 12.32
N LEU A 173 -24.82 12.77 13.42
CA LEU A 173 -25.61 13.47 14.42
C LEU A 173 -24.70 14.39 15.23
N ARG A 174 -24.94 15.70 15.09
CA ARG A 174 -24.28 16.73 15.89
C ARG A 174 -25.09 16.91 17.18
N ASP A 175 -24.52 16.48 18.30
CA ASP A 175 -25.03 16.84 19.61
C ASP A 175 -24.63 18.30 19.89
N PRO A 176 -25.57 19.24 20.08
CA PRO A 176 -25.27 20.65 20.38
C PRO A 176 -24.28 20.82 21.55
N LYS A 177 -24.28 19.89 22.52
CA LYS A 177 -23.36 19.91 23.67
C LYS A 177 -21.92 19.53 23.30
N ASN A 178 -21.71 18.83 22.19
CA ASN A 178 -20.41 18.36 21.71
C ASN A 178 -19.89 19.11 20.47
N ASP A 179 -20.75 19.90 19.81
CA ASP A 179 -20.45 20.54 18.53
C ASP A 179 -19.66 21.86 18.68
N GLU A 180 -19.71 22.50 19.85
CA GLU A 180 -19.09 23.82 20.07
C GLU A 180 -17.58 23.78 20.32
N LYS A 181 -16.97 22.61 20.62
CA LYS A 181 -15.54 22.55 20.96
C LYS A 181 -14.72 21.91 19.86
N ALA A 182 -13.98 22.75 19.13
CA ALA A 182 -12.85 22.31 18.32
C ALA A 182 -11.95 21.42 19.20
N ILE A 183 -11.73 20.19 18.76
CA ILE A 183 -10.86 19.27 19.51
C ILE A 183 -9.40 19.65 19.26
N ASN A 184 -8.63 19.80 20.34
CA ASN A 184 -7.18 19.84 20.26
C ASN A 184 -6.63 18.41 20.30
N ALA A 185 -6.74 17.71 19.17
CA ALA A 185 -6.23 16.34 19.01
C ALA A 185 -5.62 16.15 17.63
N PRO A 186 -4.61 15.26 17.49
CA PRO A 186 -3.95 14.95 16.21
C PRO A 186 -4.84 14.09 15.29
N TYR A 187 -6.05 14.56 14.99
CA TYR A 187 -7.09 13.78 14.31
C TYR A 187 -6.66 13.33 12.91
N LYS A 188 -6.17 14.26 12.08
CA LYS A 188 -5.73 13.96 10.71
C LYS A 188 -4.57 12.99 10.68
N GLU A 189 -3.65 13.10 11.65
CA GLU A 189 -2.51 12.20 11.78
C GLU A 189 -2.98 10.78 12.15
N ALA A 190 -3.92 10.66 13.09
CA ALA A 190 -4.49 9.38 13.48
C ALA A 190 -5.26 8.72 12.34
N VAL A 191 -6.13 9.47 11.66
CA VAL A 191 -6.87 8.96 10.50
C VAL A 191 -5.92 8.56 9.37
N GLY A 192 -4.89 9.35 9.08
CA GLY A 192 -3.89 9.00 8.07
C GLY A 192 -3.12 7.71 8.40
N SER A 193 -2.77 7.53 9.68
CA SER A 193 -2.11 6.30 10.14
C SER A 193 -3.01 5.07 10.01
N LEU A 194 -4.28 5.21 10.39
CA LEU A 194 -5.28 4.15 10.24
C LEU A 194 -5.61 3.85 8.77
N LEU A 195 -5.58 4.87 7.91
CA LEU A 195 -5.80 4.71 6.47
C LEU A 195 -4.73 3.83 5.84
N TYR A 196 -3.46 3.99 6.24
CA TYR A 196 -2.39 3.12 5.75
C TYR A 196 -2.62 1.65 6.13
N LEU A 197 -2.97 1.36 7.39
CA LEU A 197 -3.36 0.01 7.81
C LEU A 197 -4.52 -0.54 6.98
N ALA A 198 -5.57 0.28 6.84
CA ALA A 198 -6.78 -0.09 6.14
C ALA A 198 -6.54 -0.42 4.66
N MET A 199 -5.62 0.30 3.99
CA MET A 199 -5.34 0.13 2.57
C MET A 199 -4.39 -1.03 2.26
N VAL A 200 -3.52 -1.42 3.21
CA VAL A 200 -2.43 -2.35 2.90
C VAL A 200 -2.70 -3.76 3.42
N THR A 201 -3.09 -3.93 4.69
CA THR A 201 -3.31 -5.29 5.25
C THR A 201 -4.55 -5.45 6.13
N ARG A 202 -5.37 -4.40 6.33
CA ARG A 202 -6.53 -4.42 7.25
C ARG A 202 -7.85 -4.05 6.57
N PRO A 203 -8.36 -4.87 5.63
CA PRO A 203 -9.67 -4.63 5.01
C PRO A 203 -10.81 -4.52 6.04
N ASP A 204 -10.69 -5.19 7.17
CA ASP A 204 -11.65 -5.24 8.27
C ASP A 204 -11.92 -3.88 8.93
N ILE A 205 -11.00 -2.92 8.85
CA ILE A 205 -11.20 -1.55 9.37
C ILE A 205 -11.58 -0.53 8.28
N ALA A 206 -11.64 -0.93 7.01
CA ALA A 206 -11.80 -0.01 5.88
C ALA A 206 -13.04 0.88 6.01
N TYR A 207 -14.19 0.30 6.39
CA TYR A 207 -15.41 1.05 6.64
C TYR A 207 -15.26 2.05 7.79
N ALA A 208 -14.74 1.61 8.94
CA ALA A 208 -14.62 2.45 10.13
C ALA A 208 -13.69 3.65 9.87
N VAL A 209 -12.57 3.41 9.18
CA VAL A 209 -11.63 4.46 8.79
C VAL A 209 -12.25 5.43 7.77
N LYS A 210 -12.98 4.92 6.76
CA LYS A 210 -13.73 5.78 5.84
C LYS A 210 -14.75 6.65 6.58
N ALA A 211 -15.45 6.09 7.55
CA ALA A 211 -16.47 6.81 8.32
C ALA A 211 -15.89 8.02 9.05
N VAL A 212 -14.77 7.85 9.75
CA VAL A 212 -14.09 8.94 10.47
C VAL A 212 -13.41 9.93 9.51
N ASN A 213 -12.86 9.47 8.38
CA ASN A 213 -12.15 10.35 7.45
C ASN A 213 -13.00 11.50 6.88
N GLN A 214 -14.32 11.32 6.80
CA GLN A 214 -15.26 12.35 6.34
C GLN A 214 -15.23 13.63 7.19
N TYR A 215 -14.78 13.54 8.45
CA TYR A 215 -14.79 14.63 9.40
C TYR A 215 -13.41 15.26 9.63
N ALA A 216 -12.40 14.89 8.84
CA ALA A 216 -11.02 15.35 9.00
C ALA A 216 -10.85 16.89 8.94
N LYS A 217 -11.78 17.61 8.31
CA LYS A 217 -11.78 19.08 8.24
C LYS A 217 -12.20 19.73 9.57
N SER A 218 -13.20 19.17 10.24
CA SER A 218 -13.80 19.75 11.45
C SER A 218 -14.31 18.65 12.37
N PRO A 219 -13.40 17.90 13.01
CA PRO A 219 -13.80 16.80 13.90
C PRO A 219 -14.29 17.35 15.25
N ASN A 220 -15.14 16.58 15.93
CA ASN A 220 -15.61 16.88 17.29
C ASN A 220 -15.22 15.73 18.24
N LYS A 221 -15.65 15.79 19.50
CA LYS A 221 -15.32 14.78 20.52
C LYS A 221 -15.81 13.38 20.16
N GLN A 222 -16.98 13.28 19.54
CA GLN A 222 -17.56 12.00 19.10
C GLN A 222 -16.69 11.36 18.01
N HIS A 223 -16.27 12.14 17.02
CA HIS A 223 -15.38 11.68 15.96
C HIS A 223 -14.03 11.19 16.53
N TRP A 224 -13.47 11.89 17.50
CA TRP A 224 -12.23 11.47 18.14
C TRP A 224 -12.39 10.17 18.94
N ASN A 225 -13.52 10.00 19.61
CA ASN A 225 -13.82 8.74 20.31
C ASN A 225 -13.96 7.56 19.34
N ALA A 226 -14.53 7.78 18.15
CA ALA A 226 -14.58 6.76 17.10
C ALA A 226 -13.18 6.38 16.60
N VAL A 227 -12.28 7.35 16.38
CA VAL A 227 -10.87 7.07 16.03
C VAL A 227 -10.19 6.24 17.11
N LYS A 228 -10.33 6.63 18.38
CA LYS A 228 -9.78 5.85 19.51
C LYS A 228 -10.36 4.44 19.59
N ARG A 229 -11.64 4.26 19.23
CA ARG A 229 -12.26 2.92 19.15
C ARG A 229 -11.58 2.04 18.11
N ILE A 230 -11.27 2.57 16.93
CA ILE A 230 -10.54 1.82 15.89
C ILE A 230 -9.16 1.40 16.41
N ILE A 231 -8.43 2.28 17.10
CA ILE A 231 -7.13 1.94 17.71
C ILE A 231 -7.28 0.85 18.78
N LYS A 232 -8.31 0.91 19.63
CA LYS A 232 -8.62 -0.15 20.62
C LYS A 232 -8.93 -1.50 19.96
N TYR A 233 -9.62 -1.48 18.82
CA TYR A 233 -9.90 -2.67 18.04
C TYR A 233 -8.61 -3.27 17.46
N ILE A 234 -7.76 -2.43 16.85
CA ILE A 234 -6.44 -2.84 16.33
C ILE A 234 -5.59 -3.45 17.44
N LYS A 235 -5.58 -2.87 18.65
CA LYS A 235 -4.87 -3.45 19.80
C LYS A 235 -5.33 -4.87 20.12
N GLY A 236 -6.64 -5.14 20.06
CA GLY A 236 -7.19 -6.48 20.28
C GLY A 236 -7.03 -7.44 19.09
N THR A 237 -6.57 -6.95 17.95
CA THR A 237 -6.45 -7.68 16.67
C THR A 237 -5.10 -7.38 16.02
N ILE A 238 -4.05 -7.28 16.84
CA ILE A 238 -2.73 -6.77 16.44
C ILE A 238 -2.01 -7.71 15.46
N ASP A 239 -2.38 -8.98 15.52
CA ASP A 239 -1.91 -10.10 14.74
C ASP A 239 -2.74 -10.32 13.46
N TYR A 240 -3.75 -9.48 13.18
CA TYR A 240 -4.55 -9.60 11.96
C TYR A 240 -3.78 -9.15 10.71
N GLY A 241 -4.05 -9.83 9.60
CA GLY A 241 -3.45 -9.58 8.30
C GLY A 241 -4.10 -10.46 7.23
N ILE A 242 -3.45 -10.58 6.08
CA ILE A 242 -3.96 -11.30 4.91
C ILE A 242 -3.16 -12.59 4.71
N LYS A 243 -3.85 -13.73 4.73
CA LYS A 243 -3.24 -15.05 4.46
C LYS A 243 -3.51 -15.49 3.03
N PHE A 244 -2.46 -15.67 2.24
CA PHE A 244 -2.49 -16.26 0.91
C PHE A 244 -2.15 -17.74 1.02
N LYS A 245 -3.13 -18.61 0.80
CA LYS A 245 -2.93 -20.06 0.82
C LYS A 245 -2.31 -20.53 -0.49
N ARG A 246 -1.39 -21.49 -0.41
CA ARG A 246 -1.01 -22.27 -1.57
C ARG A 246 -2.22 -23.09 -2.01
N THR A 247 -2.53 -23.08 -3.30
CA THR A 247 -3.57 -23.93 -3.88
C THR A 247 -3.02 -24.70 -5.07
N GLU A 248 -3.50 -25.93 -5.24
CA GLU A 248 -3.26 -26.75 -6.43
C GLU A 248 -4.39 -26.59 -7.45
N SER A 249 -5.53 -26.02 -7.04
CA SER A 249 -6.62 -25.67 -7.94
C SER A 249 -6.31 -24.40 -8.74
N ASN A 250 -7.03 -24.22 -9.85
CA ASN A 250 -6.95 -22.98 -10.62
C ASN A 250 -7.27 -21.78 -9.73
N LEU A 251 -6.41 -20.76 -9.77
CA LEU A 251 -6.67 -19.48 -9.12
C LEU A 251 -7.95 -18.86 -9.72
N SER A 252 -8.95 -18.65 -8.89
CA SER A 252 -10.18 -17.95 -9.26
C SER A 252 -10.14 -16.52 -8.76
N LEU A 253 -10.61 -15.59 -9.60
CA LEU A 253 -10.84 -14.20 -9.24
C LEU A 253 -12.33 -14.04 -8.92
N VAL A 254 -12.66 -13.68 -7.68
CA VAL A 254 -14.05 -13.54 -7.21
C VAL A 254 -14.23 -12.16 -6.59
N ALA A 255 -15.22 -11.42 -7.06
CA ALA A 255 -15.55 -10.11 -6.52
C ALA A 255 -16.90 -10.11 -5.82
N PHE A 256 -16.98 -9.39 -4.72
CA PHE A 256 -18.18 -9.12 -3.96
C PHE A 256 -18.41 -7.62 -3.95
N SER A 257 -19.66 -7.21 -4.09
CA SER A 257 -20.12 -5.83 -3.96
C SER A 257 -21.34 -5.79 -3.06
N ASP A 258 -21.46 -4.73 -2.29
CA ASP A 258 -22.61 -4.48 -1.42
C ASP A 258 -22.79 -2.97 -1.26
N ALA A 259 -23.99 -2.51 -0.95
CA ALA A 259 -24.24 -1.10 -0.64
C ALA A 259 -25.19 -0.89 0.52
N ASP A 260 -24.90 0.12 1.35
CA ASP A 260 -25.96 0.68 2.20
C ASP A 260 -26.91 1.52 1.32
N PHE A 261 -28.17 1.68 1.76
CA PHE A 261 -29.10 2.63 1.14
C PHE A 261 -29.30 3.86 2.01
N ALA A 262 -28.87 5.01 1.51
CA ALA A 262 -29.00 6.31 2.18
C ALA A 262 -28.52 6.30 3.64
N GLY A 263 -27.43 5.57 3.91
CA GLY A 263 -26.86 5.39 5.25
C GLY A 263 -26.36 6.70 5.88
N ASP A 264 -25.94 7.66 5.06
CA ASP A 264 -25.63 9.01 5.52
C ASP A 264 -26.91 9.84 5.68
N LYS A 265 -27.33 10.12 6.92
CA LYS A 265 -28.60 10.82 7.17
C LYS A 265 -28.62 12.28 6.73
N GLN A 266 -27.47 12.94 6.62
CA GLN A 266 -27.39 14.34 6.20
C GLN A 266 -27.50 14.48 4.67
N THR A 267 -26.72 13.67 3.95
CA THR A 267 -26.59 13.77 2.49
C THR A 267 -27.46 12.76 1.75
N ARG A 268 -28.03 11.77 2.44
CA ARG A 268 -28.77 10.63 1.90
C ARG A 268 -27.96 9.79 0.91
N LYS A 269 -26.64 9.99 0.84
CA LYS A 269 -25.75 9.22 -0.02
C LYS A 269 -25.46 7.86 0.58
N SER A 270 -25.43 6.87 -0.28
CA SER A 270 -25.07 5.50 0.05
C SER A 270 -23.56 5.31 0.22
N THR A 271 -23.16 4.21 0.85
CA THR A 271 -21.79 3.69 0.88
C THR A 271 -21.74 2.38 0.10
N SER A 272 -20.88 2.33 -0.91
CA SER A 272 -20.54 1.09 -1.62
C SER A 272 -19.35 0.42 -0.94
N GLY A 273 -19.45 -0.89 -0.75
CA GLY A 273 -18.37 -1.77 -0.33
C GLY A 273 -18.00 -2.73 -1.46
N LEU A 274 -16.72 -3.03 -1.59
CA LEU A 274 -16.25 -4.09 -2.49
C LEU A 274 -15.09 -4.86 -1.89
N VAL A 275 -15.00 -6.14 -2.24
CA VAL A 275 -13.83 -6.99 -1.99
C VAL A 275 -13.61 -7.89 -3.20
N ILE A 276 -12.43 -7.80 -3.81
CA ILE A 276 -11.96 -8.71 -4.86
C ILE A 276 -10.95 -9.66 -4.22
N LYS A 277 -11.18 -10.95 -4.41
CA LYS A 277 -10.33 -12.03 -3.89
C LYS A 277 -9.67 -12.79 -5.02
N LEU A 278 -8.41 -13.15 -4.82
CA LEU A 278 -7.70 -14.14 -5.62
C LEU A 278 -7.59 -15.42 -4.78
N GLY A 279 -8.31 -16.46 -5.19
CA GLY A 279 -8.61 -17.59 -4.31
C GLY A 279 -9.37 -17.12 -3.06
N ASP A 280 -8.91 -17.50 -1.88
CA ASP A 280 -9.52 -17.11 -0.60
C ASP A 280 -9.04 -15.74 -0.08
N ALA A 281 -8.01 -15.15 -0.68
CA ALA A 281 -7.33 -13.98 -0.13
C ALA A 281 -7.81 -12.68 -0.80
N PRO A 282 -8.19 -11.64 -0.03
CA PRO A 282 -8.50 -10.33 -0.58
C PRO A 282 -7.24 -9.70 -1.19
N ILE A 283 -7.38 -9.18 -2.41
CA ILE A 283 -6.32 -8.45 -3.13
C ILE A 283 -6.69 -6.99 -3.40
N VAL A 284 -7.99 -6.69 -3.46
CA VAL A 284 -8.52 -5.32 -3.58
C VAL A 284 -9.74 -5.20 -2.70
N TRP A 285 -9.90 -4.08 -2.01
CA TRP A 285 -11.09 -3.79 -1.23
C TRP A 285 -11.32 -2.29 -1.15
N SER A 286 -12.57 -1.91 -0.90
CA SER A 286 -12.91 -0.51 -0.70
C SER A 286 -14.19 -0.35 0.08
N SER A 287 -14.28 0.77 0.80
CA SER A 287 -15.53 1.31 1.32
C SER A 287 -15.58 2.77 0.93
N GLN A 288 -16.55 3.17 0.12
CA GLN A 288 -16.61 4.50 -0.48
C GLN A 288 -18.02 5.06 -0.48
N LYS A 289 -18.13 6.36 -0.23
CA LYS A 289 -19.42 7.06 -0.35
C LYS A 289 -19.74 7.25 -1.83
N GLN A 290 -20.96 6.92 -2.24
CA GLN A 290 -21.42 7.11 -3.60
C GLN A 290 -21.41 8.60 -3.97
N ARG A 291 -21.16 8.90 -5.24
CA ARG A 291 -21.08 10.29 -5.73
C ARG A 291 -22.46 10.92 -5.82
N SER A 292 -23.45 10.16 -6.30
CA SER A 292 -24.87 10.51 -6.37
C SER A 292 -25.65 9.95 -5.18
N VAL A 293 -26.86 10.49 -4.97
CA VAL A 293 -27.86 9.92 -4.07
C VAL A 293 -28.64 8.89 -4.89
N ALA A 294 -28.65 7.63 -4.46
CA ALA A 294 -29.48 6.59 -5.04
C ALA A 294 -30.95 6.81 -4.65
N LEU A 295 -31.88 6.48 -5.54
CA LEU A 295 -33.32 6.62 -5.35
C LEU A 295 -33.95 5.34 -4.76
N SER A 296 -33.25 4.21 -4.85
CA SER A 296 -33.67 2.93 -4.26
C SER A 296 -32.48 2.11 -3.79
N THR A 297 -32.76 1.09 -2.96
CA THR A 297 -31.78 0.08 -2.55
C THR A 297 -31.17 -0.62 -3.77
N THR A 298 -31.99 -0.94 -4.77
CA THR A 298 -31.53 -1.57 -6.02
C THR A 298 -30.57 -0.67 -6.80
N GLU A 299 -30.82 0.63 -6.85
CA GLU A 299 -29.91 1.56 -7.52
C GLU A 299 -28.57 1.68 -6.79
N SER A 300 -28.58 1.74 -5.45
CA SER A 300 -27.32 1.76 -4.69
C SER A 300 -26.50 0.50 -4.89
N GLU A 301 -27.14 -0.68 -4.94
CA GLU A 301 -26.49 -1.96 -5.26
C GLU A 301 -25.91 -1.96 -6.68
N TYR A 302 -26.67 -1.46 -7.65
CA TYR A 302 -26.21 -1.36 -9.04
C TYR A 302 -24.98 -0.45 -9.18
N ILE A 303 -24.93 0.65 -8.44
CA ILE A 303 -23.77 1.54 -8.38
C ILE A 303 -22.56 0.81 -7.77
N ALA A 304 -22.74 0.06 -6.67
CA ALA A 304 -21.67 -0.73 -6.08
C ALA A 304 -21.14 -1.81 -7.04
N ALA A 305 -22.04 -2.57 -7.67
CA ALA A 305 -21.69 -3.57 -8.68
C ALA A 305 -20.91 -2.94 -9.84
N THR A 306 -21.37 -1.79 -10.34
CA THR A 306 -20.67 -1.06 -11.42
C THR A 306 -19.26 -0.63 -11.01
N GLN A 307 -19.07 -0.16 -9.76
CA GLN A 307 -17.74 0.20 -9.26
C GLN A 307 -16.83 -1.02 -9.17
N THR A 308 -17.33 -2.12 -8.62
CA THR A 308 -16.59 -3.38 -8.52
C THR A 308 -16.20 -3.94 -9.88
N THR A 309 -17.10 -3.89 -10.87
CA THR A 309 -16.80 -4.32 -12.24
C THR A 309 -15.73 -3.44 -12.90
N LYS A 310 -15.73 -2.13 -12.62
CA LYS A 310 -14.66 -1.24 -13.11
C LYS A 310 -13.31 -1.67 -12.57
N GLU A 311 -13.19 -1.91 -11.27
CA GLU A 311 -11.95 -2.38 -10.63
C GLU A 311 -11.48 -3.75 -11.17
N LEU A 312 -12.41 -4.61 -11.60
CA LEU A 312 -12.07 -5.89 -12.22
C LEU A 312 -11.51 -5.77 -13.64
N ILE A 313 -12.01 -4.82 -14.42
CA ILE A 313 -11.69 -4.68 -15.85
C ILE A 313 -10.53 -3.69 -16.05
N SER A 314 -10.36 -2.70 -15.16
CA SER A 314 -9.38 -1.62 -15.31
C SER A 314 -7.95 -1.99 -14.88
N GLN A 315 -7.50 -3.22 -15.13
CA GLN A 315 -6.10 -3.62 -14.95
C GLN A 315 -5.32 -3.50 -16.25
#